data_AF-A0A428N9H2-F1
#
_entry.id   AF-A0A428N9H2-F1
#
_cell.length_a   1.000
_cell.length_b   1.000
_cell.length_c   1.000
_cell.angle_alpha   90.00
_cell.angle_beta   90.00
_cell.angle_gamma   90.00
#
_symmetry.space_group_name_H-M   'P 1'
#
loop_
_entity.id
_entity.type
_entity.pdbx_description
1 polymer ?
#
loop_
_entity_poly.entity_id
_entity_poly.type
_entity_poly.pdbx_seq_one_letter_code
_entity_poly.pdbx_strand_id
1 'polypeptide(L)'
;MIERDLKNASIDNVIKLCKVLGIKTDDLANHEENQQQENEHPDLNAKDRRDIQKGLERMLNDLNIPGTYAAFDGQTLEDMDEEDRELLISSLENSLITAKRTTKQIPPLINIKINRSDLVDR
;
A
#
# COMPACT_ATOMS: atom_id res chain seq x y z
N MET A 1 -3.89 -29.54 -15.11
CA MET A 1 -3.34 -29.29 -13.76
C MET A 1 -1.99 -29.96 -13.66
N ILE A 2 -0.90 -29.19 -13.65
CA ILE A 2 0.42 -29.65 -13.22
C ILE A 2 0.89 -28.63 -12.19
N GLU A 3 0.43 -28.79 -10.95
CA GLU A 3 1.09 -28.21 -9.79
C GLU A 3 1.90 -29.33 -9.18
N ARG A 4 3.20 -29.35 -9.48
CA ARG A 4 4.20 -30.05 -8.68
C ARG A 4 5.16 -28.99 -8.19
N ASP A 5 5.39 -28.97 -6.89
CA ASP A 5 6.41 -28.17 -6.22
C ASP A 5 7.71 -28.22 -7.04
N LEU A 6 8.03 -27.13 -7.75
CA LEU A 6 9.00 -27.06 -8.84
C LEU A 6 10.45 -27.06 -8.37
N LYS A 7 10.68 -27.31 -7.07
CA LYS A 7 11.97 -27.10 -6.40
C LYS A 7 13.14 -27.89 -6.99
N ASN A 8 12.90 -28.95 -7.77
CA ASN A 8 13.95 -29.83 -8.31
C ASN A 8 13.88 -30.02 -9.84
N ALA A 9 13.55 -28.98 -10.60
CA ALA A 9 13.58 -29.07 -12.06
C ALA A 9 15.02 -29.31 -12.58
N SER A 10 15.19 -30.33 -13.43
CA SER A 10 16.48 -30.56 -14.11
C SER A 10 16.82 -29.37 -15.01
N ILE A 11 18.08 -28.92 -14.95
CA ILE A 11 18.62 -27.78 -15.72
C ILE A 11 18.28 -27.89 -17.21
N ASP A 12 18.30 -29.11 -17.76
CA ASP A 12 17.95 -29.36 -19.17
C ASP A 12 16.49 -29.03 -19.50
N ASN A 13 15.58 -29.26 -18.56
CA ASN A 13 14.17 -28.93 -18.72
C ASN A 13 13.95 -27.42 -18.63
N VAL A 14 14.67 -26.74 -17.75
CA VAL A 14 14.64 -25.28 -17.63
C VAL A 14 15.10 -24.62 -18.93
N ILE A 15 16.21 -25.09 -19.51
CA ILE A 15 16.74 -24.58 -20.79
C ILE A 15 15.74 -24.81 -21.94
N LYS A 16 15.07 -25.96 -21.98
CA LYS A 16 14.05 -26.25 -23.01
C LYS A 16 12.84 -25.33 -22.88
N LEU A 17 12.37 -25.09 -21.66
CA LEU A 17 11.26 -24.16 -21.39
C LEU A 17 11.64 -22.72 -21.76
N CYS A 18 12.83 -22.25 -21.39
CA CYS A 18 13.36 -20.95 -21.81
C CYS A 18 13.32 -20.75 -23.32
N LYS A 19 13.75 -21.77 -24.09
CA LYS A 19 13.73 -21.71 -25.56
C LYS A 19 12.32 -21.63 -26.15
N VAL A 20 11.37 -22.35 -25.56
CA VAL A 20 9.97 -22.34 -26.01
C VAL A 20 9.29 -21.01 -25.66
N LEU A 21 9.59 -20.47 -24.47
CA LEU A 21 8.99 -19.23 -23.96
C LEU A 21 9.71 -17.96 -24.44
N GLY A 22 10.89 -18.10 -25.07
CA GLY A 22 11.70 -16.96 -25.54
C GLY A 22 12.38 -16.17 -24.42
N ILE A 23 12.56 -16.76 -23.23
CA ILE A 23 13.14 -16.13 -22.04
C ILE A 23 14.60 -16.58 -21.90
N LYS A 24 15.50 -15.72 -21.39
CA LYS A 24 16.89 -16.14 -21.12
C LYS A 24 16.99 -16.85 -19.77
N THR A 25 17.87 -17.82 -19.66
CA THR A 25 18.11 -18.54 -18.40
C THR A 25 18.62 -17.64 -17.29
N ASP A 26 19.34 -16.57 -17.64
CA ASP A 26 19.82 -15.56 -16.69
C ASP A 26 18.67 -14.77 -16.05
N ASP A 27 17.54 -14.60 -16.76
CA ASP A 27 16.35 -13.92 -16.23
C ASP A 27 15.69 -14.74 -15.11
N LEU A 28 15.90 -16.07 -15.09
CA LEU A 28 15.39 -16.96 -14.04
C LEU A 28 16.21 -16.89 -12.75
N ALA A 29 17.52 -16.67 -12.86
CA ALA A 29 18.43 -16.62 -11.71
C ALA A 29 18.25 -15.33 -10.86
N ASN A 30 17.68 -14.28 -11.45
CA ASN A 30 17.37 -13.03 -10.75
C ASN A 30 16.14 -13.13 -9.82
N HIS A 31 15.49 -14.30 -9.72
CA HIS A 31 14.32 -14.50 -8.86
C HIS A 31 14.61 -15.18 -7.51
N GLU A 32 15.88 -15.42 -7.14
CA GLU A 32 16.23 -16.11 -5.88
C GLU A 32 16.75 -15.23 -4.73
N GLU A 33 16.84 -13.90 -4.89
CA GLU A 33 17.25 -12.97 -3.81
C GLU A 33 16.12 -12.15 -3.18
N ASN A 34 14.84 -12.56 -3.30
CA ASN A 34 13.73 -11.86 -2.62
C ASN A 34 12.78 -12.83 -1.88
N GLN A 35 13.33 -13.83 -1.18
CA GLN A 35 12.60 -14.53 -0.10
C GLN A 35 12.63 -13.75 1.22
N GLN A 36 13.31 -12.61 1.25
CA GLN A 36 12.87 -11.50 2.05
C GLN A 36 11.97 -10.69 1.11
N GLN A 37 10.67 -10.94 1.16
CA GLN A 37 9.76 -9.80 1.04
C GLN A 37 10.12 -8.92 2.24
N GLU A 38 11.18 -8.11 2.11
CA GLU A 38 11.19 -6.82 2.75
C GLU A 38 9.84 -6.25 2.37
N ASN A 39 9.00 -6.07 3.38
CA ASN A 39 7.73 -5.40 3.21
C ASN A 39 8.06 -4.08 2.49
N GLU A 40 7.85 -4.01 1.17
CA GLU A 40 8.05 -2.81 0.33
C GLU A 40 7.29 -1.62 0.93
N HIS A 41 6.35 -1.91 1.82
CA HIS A 41 5.69 -0.97 2.68
C HIS A 41 6.28 -0.99 4.09
N PRO A 42 6.74 0.17 4.60
CA PRO A 42 7.19 0.29 5.98
C PRO A 42 6.07 -0.15 6.92
N ASP A 43 6.40 -1.10 7.79
CA ASP A 43 5.41 -1.74 8.65
C ASP A 43 4.74 -0.72 9.59
N LEU A 44 3.45 -0.93 9.85
CA LEU A 44 2.69 -0.06 10.74
C LEU A 44 3.14 -0.34 12.17
N ASN A 45 3.65 0.68 12.86
CA ASN A 45 4.06 0.54 14.26
C ASN A 45 2.84 0.72 15.19
N ALA A 46 3.01 0.48 16.49
CA ALA A 46 1.94 0.62 17.47
C ALA A 46 1.42 2.06 17.66
N LYS A 47 2.20 3.08 17.27
CA LYS A 47 1.73 4.48 17.20
C LYS A 47 0.86 4.69 15.96
N ASP A 48 1.26 4.18 14.79
CA ASP A 48 0.49 4.31 13.56
C ASP A 48 -0.89 3.66 13.69
N ARG A 49 -0.96 2.47 14.31
CA ARG A 49 -2.25 1.81 14.62
C ARG A 49 -3.16 2.68 15.50
N ARG A 50 -2.60 3.32 16.53
CA ARG A 50 -3.35 4.26 17.39
C ARG A 50 -3.78 5.51 16.64
N ASP A 51 -2.95 6.02 15.75
CA ASP A 51 -3.27 7.20 14.95
C ASP A 51 -4.34 6.89 13.89
N ILE A 52 -4.30 5.70 13.29
CA ILE A 52 -5.35 5.21 12.37
C ILE A 52 -6.67 5.09 13.12
N GLN A 53 -6.69 4.46 14.30
CA GLN A 53 -7.90 4.33 15.10
C GLN A 53 -8.53 5.69 15.45
N LYS A 54 -7.71 6.64 15.93
CA LYS A 54 -8.16 8.01 16.24
C LYS A 54 -8.65 8.75 14.99
N GLY A 55 -7.99 8.53 13.85
CA GLY A 55 -8.39 9.11 12.57
C GLY A 55 -9.74 8.60 12.10
N LEU A 56 -9.96 7.28 12.22
CA LEU A 56 -11.20 6.61 11.87
C LEU A 56 -12.35 7.10 12.76
N GLU A 57 -12.16 7.12 14.07
CA GLU A 57 -13.15 7.65 15.02
C GLU A 57 -13.50 9.10 14.71
N ARG A 58 -12.50 9.93 14.40
CA ARG A 58 -12.74 11.33 14.03
C ARG A 58 -13.55 11.44 12.74
N MET A 59 -13.21 10.70 11.69
CA MET A 59 -13.94 10.72 10.43
C MET A 59 -15.39 10.26 10.61
N LEU A 60 -15.61 9.17 11.34
CA LEU A 60 -16.97 8.71 11.66
C LEU A 60 -17.76 9.77 12.42
N ASN A 61 -17.14 10.40 13.43
CA ASN A 61 -17.79 11.47 14.18
C ASN A 61 -18.11 12.69 13.31
N ASP A 62 -17.19 13.09 12.42
CA ASP A 62 -17.39 14.22 11.49
C ASP A 62 -18.52 13.92 10.49
N LEU A 63 -18.65 12.66 10.02
CA LEU A 63 -19.75 12.20 9.17
C LEU A 63 -21.08 12.13 9.93
N ASN A 64 -21.05 11.75 11.22
CA ASN A 64 -22.22 11.65 12.08
C ASN A 64 -22.76 13.02 12.54
N ILE A 65 -22.05 14.12 12.25
CA ILE A 65 -22.59 15.47 12.48
C ILE A 65 -23.83 15.63 11.57
N PRO A 66 -25.00 16.00 12.14
CA PRO A 66 -26.23 16.16 11.37
C PRO A 66 -26.02 17.10 10.18
N GLY A 67 -26.28 16.60 8.97
CA GLY A 67 -26.16 17.38 7.72
C GLY A 67 -24.85 17.20 6.94
N THR A 68 -23.79 16.59 7.51
CA THR A 68 -22.54 16.35 6.77
C THR A 68 -22.68 15.19 5.78
N TYR A 69 -23.22 14.06 6.21
CA TYR A 69 -23.43 12.89 5.32
C TYR A 69 -24.66 13.03 4.43
N ALA A 70 -25.68 13.77 4.87
CA ALA A 70 -26.88 14.08 4.08
C ALA A 70 -26.56 14.82 2.76
N ALA A 71 -25.38 15.43 2.64
CA ALA A 71 -24.91 16.05 1.40
C ALA A 71 -24.32 15.07 0.37
N PHE A 72 -24.06 13.81 0.74
CA PHE A 72 -23.41 12.82 -0.12
C PHE A 72 -24.42 11.93 -0.86
N ASP A 73 -25.45 11.42 -0.16
CA ASP A 73 -26.50 10.58 -0.77
C ASP A 73 -27.92 10.85 -0.22
N GLY A 74 -28.10 11.93 0.54
CA GLY A 74 -29.41 12.29 1.11
C GLY A 74 -29.90 11.40 2.26
N GLN A 75 -29.20 10.31 2.57
CA GLN A 75 -29.40 9.48 3.76
C GLN A 75 -28.50 9.93 4.90
N THR A 76 -28.94 9.75 6.14
CA THR A 76 -28.06 9.95 7.31
C THR A 76 -27.31 8.66 7.63
N LEU A 77 -26.22 8.76 8.39
CA LEU A 77 -25.46 7.59 8.84
C LEU A 77 -26.30 6.64 9.71
N GLU A 78 -27.40 7.15 10.29
CA GLU A 78 -28.37 6.39 11.10
C GLU A 78 -29.41 5.66 10.24
N ASP A 79 -29.58 6.08 8.98
CA ASP A 79 -30.50 5.46 8.02
C ASP A 79 -29.83 4.35 7.19
N MET A 80 -28.50 4.25 7.24
CA MET A 80 -27.73 3.18 6.59
C MET A 80 -28.02 1.84 7.25
N ASP A 81 -28.09 0.79 6.43
CA ASP A 81 -28.09 -0.56 6.97
C ASP A 81 -26.71 -0.93 7.56
N GLU A 82 -26.68 -1.99 8.37
CA GLU A 82 -25.43 -2.38 9.04
C GLU A 82 -24.36 -2.84 8.04
N GLU A 83 -24.76 -3.46 6.92
CA GLU A 83 -23.83 -3.97 5.90
C GLU A 83 -23.10 -2.81 5.19
N ASP A 84 -23.83 -1.79 4.74
CA ASP A 84 -23.27 -0.61 4.10
C ASP A 84 -22.43 0.20 5.09
N ARG A 85 -22.84 0.24 6.35
CA ARG A 85 -22.09 0.91 7.43
C ARG A 85 -20.76 0.22 7.69
N GLU A 86 -20.75 -1.10 7.80
CA GLU A 86 -19.51 -1.89 7.95
C GLU A 86 -18.59 -1.76 6.72
N LEU A 87 -19.17 -1.74 5.52
CA LEU A 87 -18.44 -1.52 4.27
C LEU A 87 -17.79 -0.14 4.24
N LEU A 88 -18.52 0.90 4.64
CA LEU A 88 -18.01 2.26 4.73
C LEU A 88 -16.85 2.37 5.73
N ILE A 89 -17.01 1.79 6.92
CA ILE A 89 -15.96 1.76 7.95
C ILE A 89 -14.70 1.07 7.41
N SER A 90 -14.86 -0.08 6.75
CA SER A 90 -13.76 -0.84 6.16
C SER A 90 -13.04 -0.07 5.04
N SER A 91 -13.79 0.65 4.21
CA SER A 91 -13.24 1.51 3.15
C SER A 91 -12.42 2.67 3.73
N LEU A 92 -12.93 3.34 4.77
CA LEU A 92 -12.23 4.41 5.47
C LEU A 92 -10.96 3.93 6.16
N GLU A 93 -11.01 2.77 6.83
CA GLU A 93 -9.85 2.15 7.46
C GLU A 93 -8.74 1.86 6.44
N ASN A 94 -9.10 1.23 5.32
CA ASN A 94 -8.16 0.90 4.24
C ASN A 94 -7.52 2.15 3.63
N SER A 95 -8.30 3.23 3.47
CA SER A 95 -7.78 4.52 3.00
C SER A 95 -6.74 5.10 3.97
N LEU A 96 -7.02 5.10 5.28
CA LEU A 96 -6.10 5.59 6.31
C LEU A 96 -4.81 4.77 6.39
N ILE A 97 -4.92 3.44 6.32
CA ILE A 97 -3.78 2.53 6.25
C ILE A 97 -2.89 2.86 5.04
N THR A 98 -3.53 3.06 3.87
CA THR A 98 -2.83 3.37 2.62
C THR A 98 -2.13 4.73 2.72
N ALA A 99 -2.83 5.77 3.20
CA ALA A 99 -2.25 7.09 3.40
C ALA A 99 -1.06 7.08 4.36
N LYS A 100 -1.12 6.31 5.46
CA LYS A 100 0.00 6.15 6.40
C LYS A 100 1.18 5.43 5.76
N ARG A 101 0.93 4.36 5.00
CA ARG A 101 1.98 3.63 4.26
C ARG A 101 2.64 4.53 3.21
N THR A 102 1.87 5.31 2.45
CA THR A 102 2.42 6.25 1.45
C THR A 102 3.22 7.36 2.12
N THR A 103 2.73 7.93 3.22
CA THR A 103 3.45 8.98 3.96
C THR A 103 4.82 8.49 4.44
N LYS A 104 4.92 7.25 4.92
CA LYS A 104 6.19 6.69 5.35
C LYS A 104 7.16 6.39 4.18
N GLN A 105 6.64 6.11 2.99
CA GLN A 105 7.45 5.90 1.78
C GLN A 105 8.03 7.22 1.26
N ILE A 106 7.33 8.34 1.46
CA ILE A 106 7.83 9.66 1.08
C ILE A 106 8.84 10.12 2.15
N PRO A 107 10.14 10.23 1.83
CA PRO A 107 11.12 10.73 2.79
C PRO A 107 10.73 12.14 3.24
N PRO A 108 10.86 12.49 4.53
CA PRO A 108 10.53 13.83 5.01
C PRO A 108 11.34 14.85 4.20
N LEU A 109 10.66 15.91 3.74
CA LEU A 109 11.24 16.96 2.91
C LEU A 109 12.63 17.33 3.44
N ILE A 110 13.66 16.95 2.69
CA ILE A 110 15.04 17.36 2.97
C ILE A 110 15.00 18.88 2.95
N ASN A 111 15.28 19.48 4.10
CA ASN A 111 15.36 20.92 4.25
C ASN A 111 16.65 21.38 3.54
N ILE A 112 16.61 21.49 2.21
CA ILE A 112 17.72 22.00 1.41
C ILE A 112 17.89 23.46 1.80
N LYS A 113 18.85 23.73 2.69
CA LYS A 113 19.36 25.08 2.92
C LYS A 113 20.06 25.52 1.64
N ILE A 114 19.33 26.15 0.73
CA ILE A 114 19.93 26.79 -0.44
C ILE A 114 20.83 27.90 0.09
N ASN A 115 22.13 27.77 -0.10
CA ASN A 115 23.10 28.77 0.34
C ASN A 115 23.09 29.91 -0.69
N ARG A 116 22.85 31.15 -0.26
CA ARG A 116 22.75 32.30 -1.17
C ARG A 116 24.04 32.57 -1.96
N SER A 117 25.17 31.97 -1.55
CA SER A 117 26.44 32.01 -2.27
C SER A 117 26.42 31.25 -3.60
N ASP A 118 25.52 30.28 -3.78
CA ASP A 118 25.44 29.46 -5.01
C ASP A 118 24.69 30.17 -6.15
N LEU A 119 24.20 31.40 -5.92
CA LEU A 119 23.43 32.19 -6.89
C LEU A 119 24.25 33.28 -7.60
N VAL A 120 25.55 33.41 -7.32
CA VAL A 120 26.41 34.46 -7.87
C VAL A 120 27.64 33.85 -8.53
N ASP A 121 27.43 33.11 -9.62
CA ASP A 121 28.47 32.85 -10.62
C ASP A 121 27.82 32.46 -11.95
N ARG A 122 27.27 33.45 -12.65
CA ARG A 122 27.01 33.45 -14.11
C ARG A 122 27.08 34.85 -14.66
#